data_AF-A0A9D5UGC1-F1
#
_entry.id   AF-A0A9D5UGC1-F1
#
_cell.length_a   1.000
_cell.length_b   1.000
_cell.length_c   1.000
_cell.angle_alpha   90.00
_cell.angle_beta   90.00
_cell.angle_gamma   90.00
#
_symmetry.space_group_name_H-M   'P 1'
#
loop_
_entity.id
_entity.type
_entity.pdbx_description
1 polymer ?
#
loop_
_entity_poly.entity_id
_entity_poly.type
_entity_poly.pdbx_seq_one_letter_code
_entity_poly.pdbx_strand_id
1 'polypeptide(L)' 'MTVTPHHDLNQGMTRERRRDLAIDTMASWAMEGMEPDERSLDSIRGYVDGKLTIADLLERARAR' A
#
# COMPACT_ATOMS: atom_id res chain seq x y z
N MET A 1 -10.14 -25.86 4.63
CA MET A 1 -9.82 -24.53 4.08
C MET A 1 -8.42 -24.17 4.54
N THR A 2 -7.42 -24.38 3.69
CA THR A 2 -6.03 -23.99 3.96
C THR A 2 -5.89 -22.51 3.65
N VAL A 3 -5.73 -21.70 4.70
CA VAL A 3 -5.35 -20.29 4.56
C VAL A 3 -3.88 -20.31 4.12
N THR A 4 -3.63 -19.99 2.85
CA THR A 4 -2.28 -19.77 2.36
C THR A 4 -1.68 -18.63 3.17
N PRO A 5 -0.52 -18.81 3.84
CA PRO A 5 0.11 -17.71 4.54
C PRO A 5 0.45 -16.66 3.48
N HIS A 6 -0.09 -15.45 3.64
CA HIS A 6 0.41 -14.30 2.89
C HIS A 6 1.87 -14.13 3.29
N HIS A 7 2.77 -14.71 2.49
CA HIS A 7 4.20 -14.44 2.57
C HIS A 7 4.35 -12.93 2.63
N ASP A 8 4.97 -12.43 3.68
CA ASP A 8 5.09 -11.02 4.01
C ASP A 8 5.73 -10.29 2.83
N LEU A 9 4.91 -9.72 1.94
CA LEU A 9 5.33 -9.11 0.67
C LEU A 9 6.28 -7.91 0.88
N ASN A 10 6.54 -7.54 2.14
CA ASN A 10 7.29 -6.37 2.54
C ASN A 10 8.49 -6.71 3.44
N GLN A 11 8.70 -7.97 3.82
CA GLN A 11 9.89 -8.38 4.58
C GLN A 11 11.15 -8.19 3.73
N GLY A 12 11.90 -7.12 4.04
CA GLY A 12 13.16 -6.77 3.39
C GLY A 12 13.11 -5.57 2.45
N MET A 13 11.95 -4.92 2.24
CA MET A 13 11.91 -3.68 1.45
C MET A 13 12.44 -2.49 2.23
N THR A 14 13.39 -1.77 1.63
CA THR A 14 13.89 -0.49 2.16
C THR A 14 12.80 0.58 2.08
N ARG A 15 12.93 1.62 2.91
CA ARG A 15 12.03 2.79 2.87
C ARG A 15 11.99 3.44 1.49
N GLU A 16 13.12 3.49 0.79
CA GLU A 16 13.22 4.01 -0.58
C GLU A 16 12.37 3.19 -1.55
N ARG A 17 12.51 1.86 -1.51
CA ARG A 17 11.71 0.98 -2.37
C ARG A 17 10.21 1.10 -2.14
N ARG A 18 9.78 1.30 -0.87
CA ARG A 18 8.37 1.55 -0.54
C ARG A 18 7.89 2.90 -1.06
N ARG A 19 8.74 3.93 -0.97
CA ARG A 19 8.46 5.26 -1.51
C ARG A 19 8.29 5.22 -3.03
N ASP A 20 9.17 4.53 -3.74
CA ASP A 20 9.09 4.39 -5.20
C ASP A 20 7.77 3.75 -5.62
N LEU A 21 7.38 2.64 -4.96
CA LEU A 21 6.10 1.97 -5.23
C LEU A 21 4.90 2.89 -4.96
N ALA A 22 4.95 3.67 -3.88
CA ALA A 22 3.89 4.62 -3.55
C ALA A 22 3.75 5.71 -4.63
N ILE A 23 4.87 6.23 -5.15
CA ILE A 23 4.89 7.22 -6.24
C ILE A 23 4.31 6.60 -7.51
N ASP A 24 4.75 5.40 -7.91
CA ASP A 24 4.25 4.71 -9.10
C ASP A 24 2.74 4.49 -9.03
N THR A 25 2.24 4.09 -7.86
CA THR A 25 0.81 3.88 -7.62
C THR A 25 0.03 5.18 -7.78
N MET A 26 0.47 6.27 -7.14
CA MET A 26 -0.20 7.58 -7.25
C MET A 26 -0.12 8.15 -8.67
N ALA A 27 0.99 7.94 -9.37
CA ALA A 27 1.13 8.34 -10.77
C ALA A 27 0.13 7.59 -11.66
N SER A 28 -0.05 6.28 -11.43
CA SER A 28 -1.07 5.48 -12.13
C SER A 28 -2.48 6.03 -11.89
N TRP A 29 -2.82 6.37 -10.65
CA TRP A 29 -4.12 6.97 -10.33
C TRP A 29 -4.31 8.32 -11.00
N ALA A 30 -3.30 9.18 -10.98
CA ALA A 30 -3.34 10.48 -11.64
C ALA A 30 -3.54 10.35 -13.16
N MET A 31 -2.89 9.37 -13.81
CA MET A 31 -3.09 9.08 -15.24
C MET A 31 -4.52 8.63 -15.55
N GLU A 32 -5.19 7.98 -14.61
CA GLU A 32 -6.60 7.58 -14.72
C GLU A 32 -7.58 8.69 -14.28
N GLY A 33 -7.08 9.87 -13.92
CA GLY A 33 -7.90 10.98 -13.42
C GLY A 33 -8.48 10.73 -12.03
N MET A 34 -7.92 9.77 -11.28
CA MET A 34 -8.31 9.49 -9.90
C MET A 34 -7.51 10.35 -8.92
N GLU A 35 -8.22 10.92 -7.96
CA GLU A 35 -7.61 11.65 -6.85
C GLU A 35 -7.83 10.84 -5.56
N PRO A 36 -6.76 10.43 -4.85
CA PRO A 36 -6.89 9.68 -3.62
C PRO A 36 -7.48 10.56 -2.50
N ASP A 37 -8.41 9.97 -1.73
CA ASP A 37 -8.94 10.62 -0.53
C ASP A 37 -7.87 10.71 0.59
N GLU A 38 -8.12 11.56 1.59
CA GLU A 38 -7.18 11.77 2.72
C GLU A 38 -6.85 10.45 3.45
N ARG A 39 -7.82 9.54 3.57
CA ARG A 39 -7.64 8.24 4.23
C ARG A 39 -6.68 7.34 3.44
N SER A 40 -6.74 7.40 2.12
CA SER A 40 -5.85 6.68 1.21
C SER A 40 -4.44 7.24 1.28
N LEU A 41 -4.29 8.56 1.32
CA LEU A 41 -3.00 9.23 1.52
C LEU A 41 -2.34 8.85 2.85
N ASP A 42 -3.11 8.82 3.94
CA ASP A 42 -2.59 8.45 5.27
C ASP A 42 -2.16 6.98 5.31
N SER A 43 -2.86 6.11 4.59
CA SER A 43 -2.50 4.70 4.44
C SER A 43 -1.23 4.51 3.61
N ILE A 44 -1.06 5.26 2.51
CA ILE A 44 0.18 5.29 1.72
C ILE A 44 1.35 5.78 2.57
N ARG A 45 1.16 6.84 3.35
CA ARG A 45 2.19 7.35 4.26
C ARG A 45 2.60 6.31 5.31
N GLY A 46 1.62 5.63 5.91
CA GLY A 46 1.87 4.53 6.84
C GLY A 46 2.67 3.40 6.20
N TYR A 47 2.40 3.07 4.94
CA TYR A 47 3.16 2.07 4.19
C TYR A 47 4.61 2.51 3.94
N VAL A 48 4.83 3.74 3.46
CA VAL A 48 6.17 4.29 3.22
C VAL A 48 7.00 4.31 4.51
N ASP A 49 6.40 4.70 5.63
CA ASP A 49 7.05 4.73 6.94
C ASP A 49 7.22 3.33 7.57
N GLY A 50 6.68 2.27 6.95
CA GLY A 50 6.75 0.90 7.46
C GLY A 50 5.84 0.59 8.62
N LYS A 51 4.86 1.45 8.89
CA LYS A 51 3.82 1.25 9.91
C LYS A 51 2.69 0.36 9.39
N LEU A 52 2.56 0.24 8.07
CA LEU A 52 1.59 -0.61 7.39
C LEU A 52 2.28 -1.49 6.36
N THR A 53 1.79 -2.71 6.20
CA THR A 53 2.16 -3.64 5.14
C THR A 53 1.15 -3.57 4.00
N ILE A 54 1.49 -4.14 2.83
CA ILE A 54 0.52 -4.32 1.75
C ILE A 54 -0.67 -5.17 2.21
N ALA A 55 -0.44 -6.17 3.07
CA ALA A 55 -1.52 -6.99 3.63
C ALA A 55 -2.50 -6.14 4.45
N ASP A 56 -2.00 -5.22 5.29
CA ASP A 56 -2.85 -4.29 6.06
C ASP A 56 -3.68 -3.38 5.13
N LEU A 57 -3.09 -2.92 4.02
CA LEU A 57 -3.79 -2.12 3.03
C LEU A 57 -4.89 -2.91 2.31
N LEU A 58 -4.62 -4.16 1.95
CA LEU A 58 -5.59 -5.04 1.30
C LEU A 58 -6.77 -5.38 2.22
N GLU A 59 -6.51 -5.67 3.50
CA GLU A 59 -7.56 -5.93 4.48
C GLU A 59 -8.45 -4.69 4.69
N ARG A 60 -7.87 -3.49 4.72
CA ARG A 60 -8.64 -2.24 4.79
C ARG A 60 -9.52 -2.02 3.55
N ALA A 61 -9.04 -2.38 2.36
CA ALA A 61 -9.81 -2.25 1.14
C ALA A 61 -10.98 -3.24 1.07
N ARG A 62 -10.83 -4.45 1.64
CA ARG A 62 -11.89 -5.47 1.72
C ARG A 62 -12.98 -5.14 2.73
N ALA A 63 -12.65 -4.33 3.75
CA ALA A 63 -13.60 -3.92 4.79
C ALA A 63 -14.43 -2.68 4.42
N ARG A 64 -14.26 -2.14 3.19
CA ARG A 64 -15.12 -1.11 2.60
C ARG A 64 -16.25 -1.76 1.81
#